data_AF-A0A7S2K6R5-F1
#
_entry.id   AF-A0A7S2K6R5-F1
#
_cell.length_a   1.000
_cell.length_b   1.000
_cell.length_c   1.000
_cell.angle_alpha   90.00
_cell.angle_beta   90.00
_cell.angle_gamma   90.00
#
_symmetry.space_group_name_H-M   'P 1'
#
loop_
_entity.id
_entity.type
_entity.pdbx_description
1 polymer ?
#
loop_
_entity_poly.entity_id
_entity_poly.type
_entity_poly.pdbx_seq_one_letter_code
_entity_poly.pdbx_strand_id
1 'polypeptide(L)'
;YNPPTVRRATALSKFRQNVYVGVPLALDYDLWFADDAILTWFVNGVQKSQGIGSASYYTPTAGDVGAKISVSMRPFRRRGRDDADCDCDCDCYGEESMFEFVQKVSALPYMPIVQSLRSEWLANTPRSTSSDHMHPHSMIRA
;
A
#
# COMPACT_ATOMS: atom_id res chain seq x y z
N TYR A 1 -26.24 -13.58 -1.39
CA TYR A 1 -24.80 -13.34 -1.57
C TYR A 1 -24.46 -11.95 -1.04
N ASN A 2 -23.51 -11.84 -0.11
CA ASN A 2 -23.05 -10.54 0.38
C ASN A 2 -21.77 -10.14 -0.36
N PRO A 3 -21.73 -8.96 -1.02
CA PRO A 3 -20.57 -8.55 -1.81
C PRO A 3 -19.39 -8.15 -0.92
N PRO A 4 -18.14 -8.30 -1.40
CA PRO A 4 -16.96 -7.72 -0.76
C PRO A 4 -17.21 -6.22 -0.49
N THR A 5 -17.05 -5.80 0.75
CA THR A 5 -17.46 -4.46 1.16
C THR A 5 -16.42 -3.83 2.06
N VAL A 6 -16.10 -2.57 1.80
CA VAL A 6 -15.29 -1.74 2.72
C VAL A 6 -16.16 -1.33 3.90
N ARG A 7 -15.84 -1.80 5.10
CA ARG A 7 -16.54 -1.38 6.31
C ARG A 7 -15.94 -0.09 6.88
N ARG A 8 -14.61 -0.03 6.92
CA ARG A 8 -13.86 1.09 7.48
C ARG A 8 -12.52 1.19 6.76
N ALA A 9 -12.09 2.41 6.48
CA ALA A 9 -10.71 2.72 6.15
C ALA A 9 -10.28 4.01 6.82
N THR A 10 -9.09 4.01 7.40
CA THR A 10 -8.51 5.16 8.06
C THR A 10 -7.02 5.19 7.82
N ALA A 11 -6.49 6.38 7.57
CA ALA A 11 -5.07 6.64 7.76
C ALA A 11 -4.83 7.16 9.20
N LEU A 12 -3.57 7.35 9.58
CA LEU A 12 -3.22 8.06 10.82
C LEU A 12 -3.99 9.39 10.92
N SER A 13 -4.53 9.73 12.08
CA SER A 13 -5.33 10.96 12.27
C SER A 13 -6.51 11.11 11.29
N LYS A 14 -7.08 10.00 10.80
CA LYS A 14 -8.27 10.00 9.91
C LYS A 14 -8.07 10.88 8.66
N PHE A 15 -6.95 10.70 7.96
CA PHE A 15 -6.58 11.46 6.75
C PHE A 15 -6.25 12.95 6.97
N ARG A 16 -6.19 13.41 8.22
CA ARG A 16 -5.84 14.80 8.60
C ARG A 16 -4.40 14.97 9.04
N GLN A 17 -3.59 13.90 9.01
CA GLN A 17 -2.18 14.00 9.35
C GLN A 17 -1.44 14.89 8.34
N ASN A 18 -0.34 15.49 8.79
CA ASN A 18 0.60 16.10 7.87
C ASN A 18 1.25 15.02 7.00
N VAL A 19 1.33 15.29 5.71
CA VAL A 19 1.95 14.40 4.73
C VAL A 19 3.34 14.95 4.42
N TYR A 20 4.38 14.14 4.64
CA TYR A 20 5.76 14.56 4.44
C TYR A 20 6.47 13.67 3.43
N VAL A 21 7.39 14.26 2.68
CA VAL A 21 8.36 13.52 1.85
C VAL A 21 9.08 12.46 2.70
N GLY A 22 9.22 11.25 2.18
CA GLY A 22 9.95 10.16 2.82
C GLY A 22 9.24 9.51 4.01
N VAL A 23 8.00 9.92 4.33
CA VAL A 23 7.19 9.29 5.38
C VAL A 23 6.11 8.41 4.73
N PRO A 24 6.10 7.09 4.98
CA PRO A 24 5.14 6.19 4.35
C PRO A 24 3.71 6.47 4.81
N LEU A 25 2.79 6.48 3.87
CA LEU A 25 1.36 6.54 4.07
C LEU A 25 0.78 5.13 3.89
N ALA A 26 0.10 4.65 4.91
CA ALA A 26 -0.59 3.37 4.91
C ALA A 26 -2.02 3.55 5.43
N LEU A 27 -2.88 2.60 5.09
CA LEU A 27 -4.25 2.53 5.57
C LEU A 27 -4.39 1.39 6.57
N ASP A 28 -5.15 1.65 7.63
CA ASP A 28 -5.79 0.65 8.47
C ASP A 28 -7.24 0.51 8.00
N TYR A 29 -7.69 -0.71 7.73
CA TYR A 29 -9.02 -0.94 7.16
C TYR A 29 -9.62 -2.26 7.63
N ASP A 30 -10.95 -2.27 7.69
CA ASP A 30 -11.75 -3.46 7.94
C ASP A 30 -12.64 -3.73 6.74
N LEU A 31 -12.67 -4.99 6.31
CA LEU A 31 -13.51 -5.45 5.22
C LEU A 31 -14.56 -6.44 5.71
N TRP A 32 -15.67 -6.49 5.01
CA TRP A 32 -16.70 -7.51 5.17
C TRP A 32 -16.80 -8.35 3.92
N PHE A 33 -16.91 -9.66 4.13
CA PHE A 33 -17.06 -10.65 3.06
C PHE A 33 -16.00 -10.51 1.96
N ALA A 34 -14.78 -10.16 2.32
CA ALA A 34 -13.64 -9.95 1.43
C ALA A 34 -12.40 -10.58 2.07
N ASP A 35 -11.47 -11.05 1.24
CA ASP A 35 -10.16 -11.52 1.72
C ASP A 35 -9.19 -10.35 1.92
N ASP A 36 -9.23 -9.39 0.99
CA ASP A 36 -8.33 -8.24 1.00
C ASP A 36 -8.87 -7.11 0.11
N ALA A 37 -8.08 -6.05 -0.08
CA ALA A 37 -8.37 -4.97 -1.00
C ALA A 37 -7.15 -4.61 -1.86
N ILE A 38 -7.45 -4.18 -3.09
CA ILE A 38 -6.50 -3.52 -3.97
C ILE A 38 -6.48 -2.05 -3.58
N LEU A 39 -5.30 -1.54 -3.23
CA LEU A 39 -5.05 -0.13 -2.96
C LEU A 39 -4.30 0.49 -4.13
N THR A 40 -4.85 1.55 -4.72
CA THR A 40 -4.21 2.32 -5.79
C THR A 40 -3.98 3.74 -5.31
N TRP A 41 -2.71 4.19 -5.30
CA TRP A 41 -2.33 5.50 -4.81
C TRP A 41 -2.17 6.50 -5.96
N PHE A 42 -2.65 7.71 -5.74
CA PHE A 42 -2.65 8.79 -6.71
C PHE A 42 -2.00 10.05 -6.13
N VAL A 43 -1.24 10.75 -6.98
CA VAL A 43 -0.67 12.07 -6.70
C VAL A 43 -1.23 13.04 -7.73
N ASN A 44 -1.98 14.05 -7.30
CA ASN A 44 -2.72 14.97 -8.18
C ASN A 44 -3.55 14.22 -9.24
N GLY A 45 -4.18 13.12 -8.85
CA GLY A 45 -4.99 12.28 -9.76
C GLY A 45 -4.19 11.34 -10.66
N VAL A 46 -2.85 11.38 -10.65
CA VAL A 46 -2.00 10.47 -11.42
C VAL A 46 -1.64 9.25 -10.58
N GLN A 47 -1.97 8.06 -11.07
CA GLN A 47 -1.62 6.80 -10.41
C GLN A 47 -0.10 6.66 -10.26
N LYS A 48 0.36 6.32 -9.05
CA LYS A 48 1.78 6.13 -8.73
C LYS A 48 2.11 4.70 -8.33
N SER A 49 1.25 4.05 -7.57
CA SER A 49 1.45 2.67 -7.14
C SER A 49 0.12 1.96 -7.00
N GLN A 50 0.18 0.64 -7.11
CA GLN A 50 -0.94 -0.25 -6.83
C GLN A 50 -0.40 -1.49 -6.11
N GLY A 51 -1.14 -1.98 -5.13
CA GLY A 51 -0.77 -3.18 -4.39
C GLY A 51 -1.97 -3.78 -3.65
N ILE A 52 -1.76 -4.94 -3.06
CA ILE A 52 -2.76 -5.68 -2.29
C ILE A 52 -2.35 -5.66 -0.81
N GLY A 53 -3.31 -5.49 0.09
CA GLY A 53 -3.05 -5.71 1.50
C GLY A 53 -2.34 -4.56 2.21
N SER A 54 -1.97 -4.83 3.46
CA SER A 54 -1.17 -3.95 4.32
C SER A 54 0.24 -3.66 3.79
N ALA A 55 0.71 -4.42 2.80
CA ALA A 55 1.97 -4.16 2.10
C ALA A 55 1.87 -2.99 1.11
N SER A 56 0.66 -2.54 0.76
CA SER A 56 0.45 -1.45 -0.18
C SER A 56 0.45 -0.09 0.54
N TYR A 57 1.63 0.51 0.63
CA TYR A 57 1.83 1.87 1.12
C TYR A 57 2.38 2.77 0.01
N TYR A 58 2.31 4.08 0.24
CA TYR A 58 2.93 5.06 -0.63
C TYR A 58 3.84 5.99 0.16
N THR A 59 5.07 6.17 -0.29
CA THR A 59 6.03 7.10 0.31
C THR A 59 6.21 8.30 -0.62
N PRO A 60 5.71 9.49 -0.26
CA PRO A 60 5.87 10.69 -1.07
C PRO A 60 7.35 11.02 -1.30
N THR A 61 7.68 11.46 -2.50
CA THR A 61 9.03 11.87 -2.92
C THR A 61 9.16 13.39 -2.95
N ALA A 62 10.38 13.89 -3.13
CA ALA A 62 10.63 15.33 -3.24
C ALA A 62 9.86 15.98 -4.41
N GLY A 63 9.59 15.22 -5.48
CA GLY A 63 8.80 15.69 -6.62
C GLY A 63 7.30 15.83 -6.34
N ASP A 64 6.82 15.26 -5.23
CA ASP A 64 5.40 15.31 -4.86
C ASP A 64 5.05 16.49 -3.95
N VAL A 65 6.03 17.33 -3.57
CA VAL A 65 5.79 18.50 -2.71
C VAL A 65 4.73 19.43 -3.31
N GLY A 66 3.75 19.81 -2.49
CA GLY A 66 2.59 20.61 -2.88
C GLY A 66 1.47 19.81 -3.54
N ALA A 67 1.66 18.51 -3.81
CA ALA A 67 0.65 17.66 -4.41
C ALA A 67 -0.38 17.16 -3.39
N LYS A 68 -1.54 16.78 -3.92
CA LYS A 68 -2.63 16.14 -3.20
C LYS A 68 -2.51 14.62 -3.34
N ILE A 69 -2.64 13.90 -2.24
CA ILE A 69 -2.61 12.43 -2.24
C ILE A 69 -4.02 11.90 -2.06
N SER A 70 -4.39 10.95 -2.90
CA SER A 70 -5.58 10.12 -2.72
C SER A 70 -5.26 8.65 -2.92
N VAL A 71 -6.14 7.80 -2.43
CA VAL A 71 -6.03 6.34 -2.53
C VAL A 71 -7.40 5.76 -2.83
N SER A 72 -7.49 4.99 -3.90
CA SER A 72 -8.67 4.17 -4.16
C SER A 72 -8.47 2.79 -3.54
N MET A 73 -9.55 2.24 -3.01
CA MET A 73 -9.57 0.93 -2.39
C MET A 73 -10.73 0.13 -2.97
N ARG A 74 -10.41 -1.05 -3.51
CA ARG A 74 -11.39 -1.99 -4.05
C ARG A 74 -11.27 -3.34 -3.34
N PRO A 75 -12.25 -3.72 -2.51
CA PRO A 75 -12.22 -5.00 -1.81
C PRO A 75 -12.46 -6.14 -2.80
N PHE A 76 -11.87 -7.30 -2.52
CA PHE A 76 -12.09 -8.50 -3.32
C PHE A 76 -12.07 -9.76 -2.46
N ARG A 77 -12.69 -10.81 -2.96
CA ARG A 77 -12.65 -12.16 -2.41
C ARG A 77 -12.08 -13.09 -3.46
N ARG A 78 -11.06 -13.87 -3.06
CA ARG A 78 -10.39 -14.83 -3.93
C ARG A 78 -11.27 -16.06 -4.12
N ARG A 79 -11.14 -16.68 -5.29
CA ARG A 79 -11.73 -17.99 -5.55
C ARG A 79 -11.28 -19.04 -4.52
N GLY A 80 -12.19 -19.94 -4.15
CA GLY A 80 -11.85 -21.22 -3.49
C GLY A 80 -11.67 -21.18 -1.98
N ARG A 81 -12.00 -20.07 -1.32
CA ARG A 81 -12.11 -19.99 0.14
C ARG A 81 -13.60 -20.04 0.50
N ASP A 82 -14.08 -21.22 0.84
CA ASP A 82 -15.45 -21.52 1.33
C ASP A 82 -16.65 -21.19 0.41
N ASP A 83 -16.43 -20.58 -0.75
CA ASP A 83 -17.53 -20.20 -1.64
C ASP A 83 -17.80 -21.27 -2.71
N ALA A 84 -18.83 -22.09 -2.46
CA ALA A 84 -19.55 -22.78 -3.53
C ALA A 84 -20.40 -21.81 -4.40
N ASP A 85 -20.45 -20.52 -4.04
CA ASP A 85 -21.47 -19.57 -4.49
C ASP A 85 -20.95 -18.34 -5.28
N CYS A 86 -19.64 -18.18 -5.56
CA CYS A 86 -19.23 -17.31 -6.67
C CYS A 86 -19.49 -18.10 -7.96
N ASP A 87 -20.67 -17.87 -8.55
CA ASP A 87 -21.20 -18.52 -9.76
C ASP A 87 -20.39 -18.21 -11.03
N CYS A 88 -19.22 -17.56 -10.88
CA CYS A 88 -18.25 -17.31 -11.93
C CYS A 88 -16.88 -17.87 -11.53
N ASP A 89 -16.12 -18.35 -12.52
CA ASP A 89 -14.71 -18.71 -12.39
C ASP A 89 -13.81 -17.46 -12.30
N CYS A 90 -14.15 -16.52 -11.41
CA CYS A 90 -13.55 -15.19 -11.34
C CYS A 90 -13.44 -14.67 -9.89
N ASP A 91 -12.42 -13.84 -9.63
CA ASP A 91 -12.35 -13.10 -8.36
C ASP A 91 -13.55 -12.15 -8.25
N CYS A 92 -14.17 -12.14 -7.07
CA CYS A 92 -15.36 -11.35 -6.83
C CYS A 92 -14.93 -10.00 -6.23
N TYR A 93 -15.32 -8.88 -6.86
CA TYR A 93 -14.93 -7.52 -6.46
C TYR A 93 -16.11 -6.75 -5.87
N GLY A 94 -15.82 -5.90 -4.89
CA GLY A 94 -16.76 -4.93 -4.38
C GLY A 94 -16.65 -3.56 -5.03
N GLU A 95 -17.46 -2.62 -4.53
CA GLU A 95 -17.43 -1.23 -4.96
C GLU A 95 -16.11 -0.55 -4.56
N GLU A 96 -15.58 0.25 -5.47
CA GLU A 96 -14.36 1.03 -5.24
C GLU A 96 -14.68 2.30 -4.44
N SER A 97 -13.93 2.53 -3.37
CA SER A 97 -14.03 3.73 -2.54
C SER A 97 -12.77 4.57 -2.68
N MET A 98 -12.91 5.90 -2.80
CA MET A 98 -11.79 6.84 -2.88
C MET A 98 -11.65 7.62 -1.57
N PHE A 99 -10.43 7.68 -1.05
CA PHE A 99 -10.09 8.44 0.15
C PHE A 99 -8.99 9.45 -0.16
N GLU A 100 -9.03 10.60 0.50
CA GLU A 100 -8.15 11.72 0.18
C GLU A 100 -7.55 12.32 1.45
N PHE A 101 -6.25 12.60 1.41
CA PHE A 101 -5.54 13.26 2.48
C PHE A 101 -5.83 14.76 2.43
N VAL A 102 -6.20 15.32 3.58
CA VAL A 102 -6.59 16.74 3.68
C VAL A 102 -5.39 17.65 3.43
N GLN A 103 -4.22 17.27 3.96
CA GLN A 103 -3.00 18.06 3.81
C GLN A 103 -2.26 17.68 2.53
N LYS A 104 -1.70 18.69 1.87
CA LYS A 104 -0.77 18.50 0.75
C LYS A 104 0.57 17.99 1.26
N VAL A 105 1.30 17.30 0.39
CA VAL A 105 2.67 16.87 0.67
C VAL A 105 3.54 18.08 0.99
N SER A 106 4.25 18.03 2.09
CA SER A 106 5.19 19.05 2.54
C SER A 106 6.60 18.48 2.63
N ALA A 107 7.60 19.36 2.53
CA ALA A 107 8.97 18.97 2.86
C ALA A 107 9.06 18.51 4.33
N LEU A 108 9.97 17.57 4.61
CA LEU A 108 10.26 17.18 5.99
C LEU A 108 10.70 18.42 6.80
N PRO A 109 10.15 18.64 8.01
CA PRO A 109 10.58 19.73 8.85
C PRO A 109 12.05 19.58 9.21
N TYR A 110 12.78 20.70 9.23
CA TYR A 110 14.17 20.73 9.65
C TYR A 110 14.26 20.36 11.14
N MET A 111 14.98 19.27 11.45
CA MET A 111 15.23 18.79 12.81
C MET A 111 16.73 18.69 13.04
N PRO A 112 17.38 19.70 13.65
CA PRO A 112 18.84 19.83 13.67
C PRO A 112 19.56 18.66 14.34
N ILE A 113 18.97 18.07 15.38
CA ILE A 113 19.55 16.90 16.08
C ILE A 113 19.33 15.63 15.25
N VAL A 114 18.11 15.42 14.74
CA VAL A 114 17.73 14.18 14.07
C VAL A 114 18.38 14.06 12.69
N GLN A 115 18.61 15.16 11.96
CA GLN A 115 19.17 15.11 10.61
C GLN A 115 20.58 14.52 10.56
N SER A 116 21.43 14.85 11.54
CA SER A 116 22.79 14.28 11.61
C SER A 116 22.75 12.77 11.89
N LEU A 117 21.87 12.34 12.80
CA LEU A 117 21.70 10.93 13.20
C LEU A 117 20.95 10.08 12.16
N ARG A 118 20.06 10.69 11.36
CA ARG A 118 19.23 9.97 10.38
C ARG A 118 20.08 9.31 9.30
N SER A 119 21.13 10.00 8.85
CA SER A 119 22.08 9.48 7.87
C SER A 119 22.78 8.22 8.38
N GLU A 120 23.15 8.22 9.66
CA GLU A 120 23.82 7.10 10.34
C GLU A 120 22.87 5.90 10.54
N TRP A 121 21.63 6.15 10.97
CA TRP A 121 20.62 5.08 11.13
C TRP A 121 20.24 4.42 9.81
N LEU A 122 20.13 5.19 8.73
CA LEU A 122 19.81 4.64 7.41
C LEU A 122 20.99 3.86 6.82
N ALA A 123 22.23 4.24 7.11
CA ALA A 123 23.43 3.54 6.63
C ALA A 123 23.61 2.13 7.23
N ASN A 124 23.11 1.90 8.45
CA ASN A 124 23.26 0.63 9.16
C ASN A 124 22.10 -0.36 8.94
N THR A 125 21.15 -0.06 8.06
CA THR A 125 20.09 -1.01 7.73
C THR A 125 20.65 -2.04 6.73
N PRO A 126 20.76 -3.34 7.06
CA PRO A 126 21.21 -4.32 6.09
C PRO A 126 20.27 -4.29 4.89
N ARG A 127 20.80 -4.00 3.71
CA ARG A 127 20.07 -4.19 2.45
C ARG A 127 19.64 -5.65 2.43
N SER A 128 18.34 -5.90 2.53
CA SER A 128 17.77 -7.20 2.22
C SER A 128 18.04 -7.46 0.75
N THR A 129 19.20 -8.04 0.45
CA THR A 129 19.47 -8.63 -0.84
C THR A 129 18.50 -9.78 -0.98
N SER A 130 17.46 -9.61 -1.79
CA SER A 130 16.72 -10.74 -2.34
C SER A 130 17.71 -11.58 -3.12
N SER A 131 18.23 -12.62 -2.49
CA SER A 131 19.05 -13.62 -3.16
C SER A 131 18.13 -14.44 -4.05
N ASP A 132 18.04 -14.03 -5.31
CA ASP A 132 17.77 -14.95 -6.41
C ASP A 132 18.90 -15.98 -6.43
N HIS A 133 18.64 -17.11 -5.77
CA HIS A 133 19.37 -18.35 -5.98
C HIS A 133 18.40 -19.39 -6.54
N MET A 134 18.09 -19.25 -7.83
CA MET A 134 17.70 -20.40 -8.63
C MET A 134 18.91 -21.34 -8.69
N HIS A 135 18.82 -22.48 -8.01
CA HIS A 135 19.71 -23.61 -8.25
C HIS A 135 19.40 -24.23 -9.63
N PRO A 136 20.38 -24.38 -10.53
CA PRO A 136 20.23 -25.24 -11.68
C PRO A 136 20.45 -26.69 -11.23
N HIS A 137 19.38 -27.49 -11.22
CA HIS A 137 19.53 -28.95 -11.10
C HIS A 137 20.19 -29.48 -12.38
N SER A 138 21.49 -29.73 -12.29
CA SER A 138 22.25 -30.48 -13.30
C SER A 138 21.83 -31.94 -13.31
N MET A 139 21.57 -32.47 -14.50
CA MET A 139 21.38 -33.88 -14.78
C MET A 139 22.56 -34.71 -14.27
N ILE A 140 22.27 -35.88 -13.68
CA ILE A 140 23.23 -36.99 -13.63
C ILE A 140 22.54 -38.20 -14.26
N ARG A 141 23.12 -38.64 -15.39
CA ARG A 141 22.93 -39.96 -15.97
C ARG A 141 23.56 -41.02 -15.06
N ALA A 142 22.85 -42.11 -14.84
CA ALA A 142 23.39 -43.46 -14.80
C ALA A 142 22.29 -44.41 -15.31
#